data_AF-A0A2X3UWB1-F1
#
_entry.id   AF-A0A2X3UWB1-F1
#
_cell.length_a   1.000
_cell.length_b   1.000
_cell.length_c   1.000
_cell.angle_alpha   90.00
_cell.angle_beta   90.00
_cell.angle_gamma   90.00
#
_symmetry.space_group_name_H-M   'P 1'
#
loop_
_entity.id
_entity.type
_entity.pdbx_description
1 polymer ?
#
loop_
_entity_poly.entity_id
_entity_poly.type
_entity_poly.pdbx_seq_one_letter_code
_entity_poly.pdbx_strand_id
1 'polypeptide(L)'
;MGYTGITGPEHWGDLSKDYELSKTGKEQSPINITGAEDVDFPELNLNNQESEAHVKNNGHTIEVSFKNPKNTITISKEVYKLQQFHFHAPA
;
A
#
# COMPACT_ATOMS: atom_id res chain seq x y z
N MET A 1 -3.12 13.10 -9.39
CA MET A 1 -2.57 13.07 -8.02
C MET A 1 -1.05 13.11 -8.16
N GLY A 2 -0.38 14.09 -7.57
CA GLY A 2 1.07 14.19 -7.55
C GLY A 2 1.58 14.39 -6.12
N TYR A 3 2.89 14.56 -5.96
CA TYR A 3 3.51 14.75 -4.63
C TYR A 3 3.89 16.22 -4.33
N THR A 4 3.61 17.15 -5.25
CA THR A 4 4.03 18.56 -5.12
C THR A 4 3.04 19.52 -5.82
N GLY A 5 3.03 20.77 -5.36
CA GLY A 5 2.30 21.87 -6.01
C GLY A 5 0.79 21.68 -5.99
N ILE A 6 0.07 22.24 -6.96
CA ILE A 6 -1.41 22.25 -7.00
C ILE A 6 -2.08 20.86 -7.11
N THR A 7 -1.29 19.80 -7.27
CA THR A 7 -1.77 18.41 -7.26
C THR A 7 -1.19 17.57 -6.12
N GLY A 8 -0.54 18.23 -5.15
CA GLY A 8 0.09 17.63 -3.98
C GLY A 8 -0.92 17.07 -2.96
N PRO A 9 -0.44 16.30 -1.97
CA PRO A 9 -1.28 15.61 -0.99
C PRO A 9 -2.28 16.51 -0.25
N GLU A 10 -1.90 17.75 0.04
CA GLU A 10 -2.72 18.77 0.67
C GLU A 10 -3.96 19.17 -0.15
N HIS A 11 -3.99 18.82 -1.45
CA HIS A 11 -5.05 19.17 -2.40
C HIS A 11 -5.79 17.94 -2.96
N TRP A 12 -5.38 16.72 -2.64
CA TRP A 12 -5.89 15.49 -3.26
C TRP A 12 -7.42 15.34 -3.20
N GLY A 13 -8.03 15.63 -2.05
CA GLY A 13 -9.48 15.54 -1.90
C GLY A 13 -10.29 16.59 -2.66
N ASP A 14 -9.64 17.64 -3.15
CA ASP A 14 -10.28 18.69 -3.96
C ASP A 14 -10.15 18.43 -5.48
N LEU A 15 -9.36 17.43 -5.89
CA LEU A 15 -9.14 17.12 -7.32
C LEU A 15 -10.31 16.38 -7.98
N SER A 16 -11.07 15.59 -7.21
CA SER A 16 -12.24 14.85 -7.69
C SER A 16 -13.10 14.42 -6.51
N LYS A 17 -14.42 14.23 -6.73
CA LYS A 17 -15.33 13.65 -5.74
C LYS A 17 -14.89 12.26 -5.29
N ASP A 18 -14.29 11.47 -6.18
CA ASP A 18 -13.81 10.12 -5.86
C ASP A 18 -12.64 10.13 -4.84
N TYR A 19 -12.01 11.29 -4.61
CA TYR A 19 -10.85 11.43 -3.72
C TYR A 19 -11.18 12.14 -2.41
N GLU A 20 -12.45 12.46 -2.16
CA GLU A 20 -12.92 13.25 -1.00
C GLU A 20 -12.39 12.71 0.34
N LEU A 21 -12.28 11.39 0.48
CA LEU A 21 -11.76 10.74 1.69
C LEU A 21 -10.33 11.17 2.06
N SER A 22 -9.51 11.58 1.08
CA SER A 22 -8.16 12.11 1.32
C SER A 22 -8.18 13.42 2.12
N LYS A 23 -9.35 14.08 2.21
CA LYS A 23 -9.58 15.32 2.96
C LYS A 23 -10.47 15.11 4.19
N THR A 24 -11.50 14.28 4.07
CA THR A 24 -12.54 14.15 5.11
C THR A 24 -12.37 12.91 5.99
N GLY A 25 -11.61 11.91 5.53
CA GLY A 25 -11.38 10.65 6.21
C GLY A 25 -10.77 10.83 7.60
N LYS A 26 -11.13 9.93 8.51
CA LYS A 26 -10.63 9.92 9.91
C LYS A 26 -9.66 8.79 10.21
N GLU A 27 -9.54 7.84 9.29
CA GLU A 27 -8.66 6.67 9.37
C GLU A 27 -7.77 6.67 8.11
N GLN A 28 -6.89 7.66 8.00
CA GLN A 28 -5.98 7.83 6.86
C GLN A 28 -4.60 7.23 7.17
N SER A 29 -3.86 6.92 6.11
CA SER A 29 -2.46 6.50 6.16
C SER A 29 -1.61 7.43 5.27
N PRO A 30 -0.30 7.57 5.53
CA PRO A 30 0.46 6.99 6.63
C PRO A 30 0.16 7.66 7.98
N ILE A 31 0.64 7.04 9.07
CA ILE A 31 0.61 7.61 10.43
C ILE A 31 2.00 7.57 11.05
N ASN A 32 2.26 8.47 12.00
CA ASN A 32 3.38 8.32 12.92
C ASN A 32 3.01 7.25 13.97
N ILE A 33 3.70 6.12 13.98
CA ILE A 33 3.42 5.02 14.92
C ILE A 33 4.02 5.38 16.28
N THR A 34 3.16 5.69 17.25
CA THR A 34 3.53 6.01 18.63
C THR A 34 2.57 5.32 19.60
N GLY A 35 3.07 4.83 20.74
CA GLY A 35 2.22 4.23 21.77
C GLY A 35 1.66 2.85 21.39
N ALA A 36 2.41 2.07 20.60
CA ALA A 36 2.04 0.69 20.31
C ALA A 36 2.04 -0.15 21.59
N GLU A 37 1.05 -1.02 21.72
CA GLU A 37 0.94 -2.01 22.80
C GLU A 37 1.47 -3.36 22.30
N ASP A 38 2.08 -4.11 23.22
CA ASP A 38 2.45 -5.49 22.96
C ASP A 38 1.20 -6.36 23.10
N VAL A 39 0.80 -7.00 22.00
CA VAL A 39 -0.41 -7.81 21.92
C VAL A 39 -0.12 -9.08 21.13
N ASP A 40 -0.80 -10.16 21.49
CA ASP A 40 -0.71 -11.42 20.76
C ASP A 40 -1.38 -11.27 19.39
N PHE A 41 -0.56 -11.20 18.34
CA PHE A 41 -1.02 -11.17 16.96
C PHE A 41 -1.22 -12.59 16.40
N PRO A 42 -2.19 -12.79 15.48
CA PRO A 42 -2.27 -14.02 14.73
C PRO A 42 -0.99 -14.21 13.88
N GLU A 43 -0.57 -15.46 13.72
CA GLU A 43 0.59 -15.79 12.90
C GLU A 43 0.39 -15.34 11.45
N LEU A 44 1.39 -14.63 10.92
CA LEU A 44 1.45 -14.24 9.51
C LEU A 44 2.09 -15.37 8.70
N ASN A 45 1.27 -16.08 7.96
CA ASN A 45 1.73 -17.21 7.15
C ASN A 45 2.06 -16.73 5.73
N LEU A 46 3.35 -16.59 5.44
CA LEU A 46 3.87 -16.13 4.15
C LEU A 46 4.19 -17.33 3.25
N ASN A 47 3.53 -17.42 2.10
CA ASN A 47 3.87 -18.34 1.03
C ASN A 47 4.45 -17.56 -0.14
N ASN A 48 5.79 -17.48 -0.18
CA ASN A 48 6.52 -16.80 -1.23
C ASN A 48 7.14 -17.83 -2.17
N GLN A 49 6.87 -17.69 -3.47
CA GLN A 49 7.32 -18.57 -4.53
C GLN A 49 8.18 -17.76 -5.49
N GLU A 50 9.27 -18.36 -5.99
CA GLU A 50 10.01 -17.77 -7.08
C GLU A 50 9.08 -17.47 -8.26
N SER A 51 9.17 -16.25 -8.78
CA SER A 51 8.19 -15.72 -9.72
C SER A 51 8.86 -14.72 -10.66
N GLU A 52 8.45 -14.76 -11.93
CA GLU A 52 8.86 -13.74 -12.89
C GLU A 52 8.25 -12.38 -12.52
N ALA A 53 9.11 -11.39 -12.34
CA ALA A 53 8.74 -10.03 -11.95
C ALA A 53 8.55 -9.14 -13.18
N HIS A 54 7.51 -8.32 -13.18
CA HIS A 54 7.31 -7.24 -14.14
C HIS A 54 7.50 -5.89 -13.43
N VAL A 55 8.48 -5.11 -13.88
CA VAL A 55 8.85 -3.83 -13.25
C VAL A 55 8.37 -2.66 -14.10
N LYS A 56 7.71 -1.69 -13.46
CA LYS A 56 7.19 -0.48 -14.11
C LYS A 56 7.52 0.77 -13.30
N ASN A 57 8.00 1.81 -13.97
CA ASN A 57 7.94 3.17 -13.45
C ASN A 57 6.62 3.80 -13.92
N ASN A 58 5.73 4.14 -13.00
CA ASN A 58 4.40 4.70 -13.32
C ASN A 58 4.32 6.24 -13.14
N GLY A 59 5.45 6.91 -12.91
CA GLY A 59 5.52 8.34 -12.62
C GLY A 59 5.29 8.71 -11.15
N HIS A 60 4.86 7.77 -10.32
CA HIS A 60 4.65 7.94 -8.87
C HIS A 60 5.59 7.06 -8.03
N THR A 61 5.90 5.86 -8.51
CA THR A 61 6.75 4.88 -7.85
C THR A 61 7.41 3.95 -8.87
N ILE A 62 8.39 3.17 -8.40
CA ILE A 62 8.76 1.89 -9.03
C ILE A 62 7.84 0.81 -8.46
N GLU A 63 7.10 0.14 -9.34
CA GLU A 63 6.16 -0.94 -9.02
C GLU A 63 6.71 -2.27 -9.55
N VAL A 64 6.64 -3.32 -8.74
CA VAL A 64 7.03 -4.69 -9.10
C VAL A 64 5.81 -5.59 -8.93
N SER A 65 5.34 -6.16 -10.04
CA SER A 65 4.14 -7.02 -10.08
C SER A 65 4.47 -8.45 -10.49
N PHE A 66 3.58 -9.38 -10.10
CA PHE A 66 3.75 -10.81 -10.32
C PHE A 66 2.46 -11.42 -10.90
N LYS A 67 2.59 -12.35 -11.85
CA LYS A 67 1.45 -13.13 -12.35
C LYS A 67 1.21 -14.43 -11.58
N ASN A 68 2.17 -14.87 -10.75
CA ASN A 68 2.07 -16.13 -10.03
C ASN A 68 1.04 -16.01 -8.88
N PRO A 69 -0.11 -16.69 -8.97
CA PRO A 69 -1.17 -16.56 -7.98
C PRO A 69 -0.87 -17.30 -6.67
N LYS A 70 0.25 -18.02 -6.59
CA LYS A 70 0.67 -18.78 -5.41
C LYS A 70 1.41 -17.93 -4.38
N ASN A 71 1.82 -16.71 -4.72
CA ASN A 71 2.36 -15.77 -3.73
C ASN A 71 1.21 -15.24 -2.88
N THR A 72 1.17 -15.67 -1.61
CA THR A 72 0.08 -15.32 -0.71
C THR A 72 0.57 -15.02 0.69
N ILE A 73 -0.16 -14.17 1.40
CA ILE A 73 -0.10 -14.07 2.85
C ILE A 73 -1.44 -14.54 3.41
N THR A 74 -1.40 -15.38 4.45
CA THR A 74 -2.59 -15.77 5.22
C THR A 74 -2.54 -15.06 6.56
N ILE A 75 -3.62 -14.33 6.86
CA ILE A 75 -3.81 -13.62 8.13
C ILE A 75 -5.07 -14.21 8.76
N SER A 76 -4.91 -14.83 9.93
CA SER A 76 -5.96 -15.63 10.57
C SER A 76 -6.47 -16.75 9.63
N LYS A 77 -7.63 -16.60 9.00
CA LYS A 77 -8.22 -17.58 8.06
C LYS A 77 -8.32 -17.07 6.63
N GLU A 78 -7.95 -15.80 6.42
CA GLU A 78 -8.13 -15.12 5.14
C GLU A 78 -6.83 -15.15 4.33
N VAL A 79 -6.95 -15.46 3.04
CA VAL A 79 -5.83 -15.58 2.11
C VAL A 79 -5.80 -14.38 1.18
N TYR A 80 -4.71 -13.63 1.22
CA TYR A 80 -4.48 -12.47 0.37
C TYR A 80 -3.40 -12.80 -0.68
N LYS A 81 -3.68 -12.50 -1.95
CA LYS A 81 -2.75 -12.74 -3.06
C LYS A 81 -1.88 -11.52 -3.30
N LEU A 82 -0.56 -11.71 -3.40
CA LEU A 82 0.36 -10.65 -3.76
C LEU A 82 0.08 -10.18 -5.20
N GLN A 83 -0.32 -8.93 -5.37
CA GLN A 83 -0.49 -8.29 -6.69
C GLN A 83 0.78 -7.58 -7.13
N GLN A 84 1.32 -6.73 -6.23
CA GLN A 84 2.52 -5.95 -6.44
C GLN A 84 3.12 -5.52 -5.09
N PHE A 85 4.40 -5.09 -5.12
CA PHE A 85 4.95 -4.18 -4.13
C PHE A 85 5.58 -2.96 -4.83
N HIS A 86 5.80 -1.90 -4.08
CA HIS A 86 6.39 -0.66 -4.58
C HIS A 86 7.11 0.10 -3.46
N PHE A 87 7.73 1.22 -3.78
CA PHE A 87 8.64 1.93 -2.88
C PHE A 87 8.28 3.41 -2.75
N HIS A 88 8.42 3.96 -1.54
CA HIS A 88 8.34 5.40 -1.29
C HIS A 88 9.69 5.89 -0.76
N ALA A 89 10.06 7.13 -1.09
CA ALA A 89 11.26 7.77 -0.59
C ALA A 89 11.03 9.28 -0.42
N PRO A 90 11.24 9.86 0.79
CA PRO A 90 11.54 9.16 2.05
C PRO A 90 10.35 8.31 2.56
N ALA A 91 10.58 7.59 3.65
CA ALA A 91 9.54 6.89 4.40
C ALA A 91 8.68 7.88 5.22
#